data_AF-A0A7T7S3F5-F1
#
_entry.id   AF-A0A7T7S3F5-F1
#
_cell.length_a   1.000
_cell.length_b   1.000
_cell.length_c   1.000
_cell.angle_alpha   90.00
_cell.angle_beta   90.00
_cell.angle_gamma   90.00
#
_symmetry.space_group_name_H-M   'P 1'
#
loop_
_entity.id
_entity.type
_entity.pdbx_description
1 polymer ?
#
loop_
_entity_poly.entity_id
_entity_poly.type
_entity_poly.pdbx_seq_one_letter_code
_entity_poly.pdbx_strand_id
1 'polypeptide(L)' 'MRNMENQHEAAVRELEAAQAELSSLAASASPSRLERALERVHAAQEALALAA' A
#
# COMPACT_ATOMS: atom_id res chain seq x y z
N MET A 1 -15.57 12.46 -14.62
CA MET A 1 -15.07 12.56 -13.23
C MET A 1 -15.14 11.25 -12.47
N ARG A 2 -16.22 10.45 -12.56
CA ARG A 2 -16.38 9.14 -11.88
C ARG A 2 -15.20 8.16 -11.96
N ASN A 3 -14.40 8.21 -13.03
CA ASN A 3 -13.25 7.31 -13.19
C ASN A 3 -12.09 7.64 -12.23
N MET A 4 -11.85 8.93 -11.95
CA MET A 4 -10.81 9.37 -11.02
C MET A 4 -11.18 9.04 -9.57
N GLU A 5 -12.45 9.23 -9.19
CA GLU A 5 -12.97 8.83 -7.87
C GLU A 5 -12.79 7.32 -7.64
N ASN A 6 -13.09 6.50 -8.66
CA ASN A 6 -12.86 5.05 -8.59
C ASN A 6 -11.37 4.69 -8.45
N GLN A 7 -10.47 5.41 -9.15
CA GLN A 7 -9.02 5.17 -9.04
C GLN A 7 -8.48 5.60 -7.67
N HIS A 8 -8.98 6.70 -7.13
CA HIS A 8 -8.63 7.18 -5.80
C HIS A 8 -9.10 6.19 -4.72
N GLU A 9 -10.35 5.75 -4.75
CA GLU A 9 -10.87 4.75 -3.81
C GLU A 9 -10.11 3.42 -3.90
N ALA A 10 -9.75 2.98 -5.10
CA ALA A 10 -8.93 1.77 -5.29
C ALA A 10 -7.53 1.94 -4.69
N ALA A 11 -6.90 3.09 -4.91
CA ALA A 11 -5.57 3.38 -4.36
C ALA A 11 -5.57 3.49 -2.82
N VAL A 12 -6.63 4.08 -2.23
CA VAL A 12 -6.81 4.11 -0.77
C VAL A 12 -6.90 2.70 -0.20
N ARG A 13 -7.74 1.83 -0.80
CA ARG A 13 -7.89 0.43 -0.35
C ARG A 13 -6.59 -0.35 -0.44
N GLU A 14 -5.83 -0.15 -1.52
CA GLU A 14 -4.54 -0.82 -1.70
C GLU A 14 -3.52 -0.35 -0.65
N LEU A 15 -3.51 0.94 -0.32
CA LEU A 15 -2.66 1.50 0.74
C LEU A 15 -3.02 0.92 2.11
N GLU A 16 -4.30 0.84 2.45
CA GLU A 16 -4.77 0.21 3.69
C GLU A 16 -4.34 -1.26 3.77
N ALA A 17 -4.47 -2.00 2.67
CA ALA A 17 -4.07 -3.40 2.60
C ALA A 17 -2.55 -3.58 2.75
N ALA A 18 -1.74 -2.69 2.18
CA ALA A 18 -0.28 -2.71 2.32
C ALA A 18 0.15 -2.38 3.76
N GLN A 19 -0.50 -1.41 4.41
CA GLN A 19 -0.23 -1.06 5.80
C GLN A 19 -0.64 -2.17 6.77
N ALA A 20 -1.75 -2.85 6.51
CA ALA A 20 -2.18 -4.01 7.29
C ALA A 20 -1.19 -5.18 7.16
N GLU A 21 -0.71 -5.46 5.94
CA GLU A 21 0.35 -6.46 5.72
C GLU A 21 1.61 -6.10 6.52
N LEU A 22 2.07 -4.84 6.43
CA LEU A 22 3.25 -4.37 7.16
C LEU A 22 3.08 -4.51 8.67
N SER A 23 1.91 -4.16 9.20
CA SER A 23 1.61 -4.24 10.63
C SER A 23 1.47 -5.69 11.13
N SER A 24 1.09 -6.61 10.25
CA SER A 24 0.96 -8.03 10.57
C SER A 24 2.29 -8.79 10.60
N LEU A 25 3.37 -8.18 10.09
CA LEU A 25 4.70 -8.80 10.10
C LEU A 25 5.17 -9.01 11.54
N ALA A 26 5.36 -10.27 11.91
CA ALA A 26 5.96 -10.63 13.19
C ALA A 26 7.40 -10.10 13.26
N ALA A 27 7.87 -9.78 14.47
CA ALA A 27 9.25 -9.34 14.72
C ALA A 27 10.32 -10.36 14.28
N SER A 28 9.93 -11.62 14.05
CA SER A 28 10.77 -12.70 13.52
C SER A 28 10.73 -12.82 11.99
N ALA A 29 10.06 -11.92 11.29
CA ALA A 29 10.05 -11.94 9.84
C ALA A 29 11.47 -11.75 9.27
N SER A 30 11.76 -12.41 8.14
CA SER A 30 13.05 -12.19 7.47
C SER A 30 13.15 -10.73 7.00
N PRO A 31 14.36 -10.14 7.01
CA PRO A 31 14.57 -8.76 6.54
C PRO A 31 13.99 -8.50 5.15
N SER A 32 14.15 -9.44 4.22
CA SER A 32 13.60 -9.37 2.86
C SER A 32 12.07 -9.27 2.80
N ARG A 33 11.35 -9.84 3.77
CA ARG A 33 9.88 -9.71 3.85
C ARG A 33 9.47 -8.34 4.36
N LEU A 34 10.22 -7.78 5.31
CA LEU A 34 10.01 -6.42 5.78
C LEU A 34 10.26 -5.41 4.65
N GLU A 35 11.39 -5.54 3.95
CA GLU A 35 11.72 -4.71 2.78
C GLU A 35 10.61 -4.74 1.74
N ARG A 36 10.14 -5.93 1.36
CA ARG A 36 9.03 -6.08 0.40
C ARG A 36 7.73 -5.43 0.86
N ALA A 37 7.39 -5.53 2.15
CA ALA A 37 6.18 -4.89 2.68
C ALA A 37 6.31 -3.35 2.67
N LEU A 38 7.50 -2.81 2.98
CA LEU A 38 7.78 -1.38 2.89
C LEU A 38 7.71 -0.88 1.44
N GLU A 39 8.29 -1.62 0.49
CA GLU A 39 8.19 -1.32 -0.94
C GLU A 39 6.74 -1.30 -1.41
N ARG A 40 5.92 -2.25 -0.96
CA ARG A 40 4.48 -2.28 -1.29
C ARG A 40 3.72 -1.09 -0.73
N VAL A 41 4.00 -0.68 0.52
CA VAL A 41 3.41 0.53 1.10
C VAL A 41 3.80 1.76 0.31
N HIS A 42 5.07 1.88 -0.08
CA HIS A 42 5.56 3.00 -0.88
C HIS A 42 4.87 3.07 -2.24
N ALA A 43 4.80 1.95 -2.97
CA ALA A 43 4.12 1.89 -4.27
C ALA A 43 2.63 2.27 -4.16
N ALA A 44 1.94 1.85 -3.10
CA ALA A 44 0.55 2.22 -2.87
C ALA A 44 0.37 3.73 -2.57
N GLN A 45 1.32 4.35 -1.86
CA GLN A 45 1.34 5.80 -1.64
C GLN A 45 1.55 6.57 -2.96
N GLU A 46 2.46 6.11 -3.81
CA GLU A 46 2.69 6.71 -5.14
C GLU A 46 1.43 6.59 -6.02
N ALA A 47 0.78 5.42 -6.04
CA ALA A 47 -0.45 5.21 -6.77
C ALA A 47 -1.58 6.13 -6.28
N LEU A 48 -1.69 6.34 -4.97
CA LEU A 48 -2.66 7.26 -4.39
C LEU A 48 -2.37 8.72 -4.78
N ALA A 49 -1.10 9.13 -4.78
CA ALA A 49 -0.69 10.46 -5.20
C ALA A 49 -0.97 10.72 -6.69
N LEU A 50 -0.83 9.70 -7.54
CA LEU A 50 -1.15 9.78 -8.98
C LEU A 50 -2.66 9.80 -9.25
N ALA A 51 -3.47 9.35 -8.30
CA ALA A 51 -4.93 9.29 -8.40
C ALA A 51 -5.64 10.53 -7.80
N ALA A 52 -4.90 11.44 -7.15
CA ALA A 52 -5.38 12.70 -6.57
C ALA A 52 -5.45 13.83 -7.62
#